data_AF-A0A3C1FUU5-F1
#
_entry.id   AF-A0A3C1FUU5-F1
#
_cell.length_a   1.000
_cell.length_b   1.000
_cell.length_c   1.000
_cell.angle_alpha   90.00
_cell.angle_beta   90.00
_cell.angle_gamma   90.00
#
_symmetry.space_group_name_H-M   'P 1'
#
loop_
_entity.id
_entity.type
_entity.pdbx_description
1 polymer ?
#
loop_
_entity_poly.entity_id
_entity_poly.type
_entity_poly.pdbx_seq_one_letter_code
_entity_poly.pdbx_strand_id
1 'polypeptide(L)'
;MINEEICKSMMNLYNNFLFRKCFFDFFRKVQLDGIEAARKFWDSYPHKNVFSPHVSDLFERMIDFYIDLSLVPAKKHDELLRANENLQFVNTFLIETVTQLNSKIFAESGERVREAWESVVDKQLAMNKEMAKNFFDLFRQNGTSTCGKGIEKPFRNMERRREIRQKCAFPVEFNPYEAADKTAKGVVLNVSDSGLCINSSISLNKGQEIRIESCPSIRHQTFTVQWSSVFKTGLSA
;
A
#
# COMPACT_ATOMS: atom_id res chain seq x y z
N MET A 1 -11.21 41.65 -14.15
CA MET A 1 -10.26 40.52 -14.15
C MET A 1 -9.43 40.62 -12.89
N ILE A 2 -9.44 39.57 -12.05
CA ILE A 2 -8.53 39.49 -10.89
C ILE A 2 -7.15 39.11 -11.44
N ASN A 3 -6.13 39.93 -11.17
CA ASN A 3 -4.76 39.71 -11.65
C ASN A 3 -4.21 38.41 -11.04
N GLU A 4 -3.56 37.57 -11.84
CA GLU A 4 -3.05 36.25 -11.44
C GLU A 4 -2.01 36.36 -10.30
N GLU A 5 -1.30 37.48 -10.24
CA GLU A 5 -0.39 37.84 -9.14
C GLU A 5 -1.13 38.07 -7.82
N ILE A 6 -2.34 38.62 -7.87
CA ILE A 6 -3.18 38.83 -6.68
C ILE A 6 -3.64 37.47 -6.15
N CYS A 7 -4.06 36.55 -7.02
CA CYS A 7 -4.44 35.19 -6.62
C CYS A 7 -3.26 34.44 -5.98
N LYS A 8 -2.06 34.53 -6.56
CA LYS A 8 -0.84 33.92 -5.99
C LYS A 8 -0.47 34.53 -4.64
N SER A 9 -0.55 35.85 -4.51
CA SER A 9 -0.29 36.55 -3.24
C SER A 9 -1.29 36.12 -2.15
N MET A 10 -2.57 36.01 -2.49
CA MET A 10 -3.60 35.52 -1.57
C MET A 10 -3.39 34.06 -1.17
N MET A 11 -3.02 33.17 -2.09
CA MET A 11 -2.70 31.79 -1.74
C MET A 11 -1.47 31.69 -0.82
N ASN A 12 -0.44 32.49 -1.07
CA ASN A 12 0.76 32.53 -0.23
C ASN A 12 0.46 33.03 1.19
N LEU A 13 -0.39 34.04 1.33
CA LEU A 13 -0.90 34.49 2.64
C LEU A 13 -1.73 33.42 3.34
N TYR A 14 -2.59 32.71 2.60
CA TYR A 14 -3.45 31.67 3.15
C TYR A 14 -2.67 30.42 3.63
N ASN A 15 -1.52 30.15 3.01
CA ASN A 15 -0.60 29.09 3.43
C ASN A 15 0.15 29.44 4.73
N ASN A 16 0.14 30.70 5.17
CA ASN A 16 0.68 31.08 6.47
C ASN A 16 -0.29 30.69 7.60
N PHE A 17 0.16 29.80 8.49
CA PHE A 17 -0.65 29.28 9.59
C PHE A 17 -1.24 30.38 10.49
N LEU A 18 -0.46 31.41 10.83
CA LEU A 18 -0.90 32.49 11.70
C LEU A 18 -1.95 33.36 11.00
N PHE A 19 -1.72 33.69 9.74
CA PHE A 19 -2.70 34.43 8.94
C PHE A 19 -4.01 33.65 8.84
N ARG A 20 -3.96 32.36 8.50
CA ARG A 20 -5.15 31.50 8.41
C ARG A 20 -5.93 31.47 9.73
N LYS A 21 -5.23 31.28 10.86
CA LYS A 21 -5.85 31.25 12.19
C LYS A 21 -6.50 32.59 12.53
N CYS A 22 -5.76 33.70 12.41
CA CYS A 22 -6.28 35.04 12.70
C CYS A 22 -7.42 35.45 11.77
N PHE A 23 -7.36 35.05 10.49
CA PHE A 23 -8.42 35.28 9.52
C PHE A 23 -9.70 34.56 9.94
N PHE A 24 -9.62 33.27 10.29
CA PHE A 24 -10.78 32.53 10.79
C PHE A 24 -11.33 33.11 12.10
N ASP A 25 -10.47 33.47 13.04
CA ASP A 25 -10.87 34.09 14.31
C ASP A 25 -11.56 35.44 14.08
N PHE A 26 -11.05 36.25 13.14
CA PHE A 26 -11.66 37.52 12.76
C PHE A 26 -13.06 37.32 12.17
N PHE A 27 -13.21 36.45 11.17
CA PHE A 27 -14.51 36.19 10.54
C PHE A 27 -15.50 35.59 11.54
N ARG A 28 -15.05 34.67 12.39
CA ARG A 28 -15.88 34.09 13.46
C ARG A 28 -16.36 35.18 14.43
N LYS A 29 -15.49 36.09 14.83
CA LYS A 29 -15.86 37.21 15.70
C LYS A 29 -16.84 38.16 15.02
N VAL A 30 -16.58 38.56 13.77
CA VAL A 30 -17.49 39.42 12.99
C VAL A 30 -18.87 38.78 12.81
N GLN A 31 -18.92 37.47 12.57
CA GLN A 31 -20.19 36.74 12.48
C GLN A 31 -20.94 36.71 13.81
N LEU A 32 -20.25 36.41 14.92
CA LEU A 32 -20.86 36.39 16.25
C LEU A 32 -21.36 37.78 16.67
N ASP A 33 -20.52 38.81 16.51
CA ASP A 33 -20.86 40.19 16.83
C ASP A 33 -22.00 40.70 15.92
N GLY A 34 -22.01 40.31 14.65
CA GLY A 34 -23.08 40.62 13.71
C GLY A 34 -24.41 39.96 14.07
N ILE A 35 -24.40 38.69 14.46
CA ILE A 35 -25.59 37.97 14.96
C ILE A 35 -26.09 38.62 16.26
N GLU A 36 -25.19 39.01 17.16
CA GLU A 36 -25.56 39.66 18.41
C GLU A 36 -26.12 41.07 18.20
N ALA A 37 -25.54 41.86 17.29
CA ALA A 37 -26.05 43.17 16.92
C ALA A 37 -27.42 43.05 16.23
N ALA A 38 -27.59 42.10 15.32
CA ALA A 38 -28.87 41.81 14.68
C ALA A 38 -29.94 41.41 15.71
N ARG A 39 -29.60 40.51 16.65
CA ARG A 39 -30.49 40.14 17.75
C ARG A 39 -30.89 41.35 18.61
N LYS A 40 -29.92 42.17 19.05
CA LYS A 40 -30.18 43.38 19.85
C LYS A 40 -31.04 44.40 19.11
N PHE A 41 -30.79 44.64 17.82
CA PHE A 41 -31.62 45.51 17.01
C PHE A 41 -33.05 44.96 16.92
N TRP A 42 -33.21 43.67 16.62
CA TRP A 42 -34.54 43.06 16.47
C TRP A 42 -35.32 43.06 17.79
N ASP A 43 -34.64 42.86 18.92
CA ASP A 43 -35.26 42.90 20.25
C ASP A 43 -35.67 44.31 20.69
N SER A 44 -34.91 45.32 20.28
CA SER A 44 -35.18 46.74 20.58
C SER A 44 -36.06 47.43 19.54
N TYR A 45 -36.39 46.77 18.42
CA TYR A 45 -37.17 47.37 17.35
C TYR A 45 -38.63 47.58 17.81
N PRO A 46 -39.14 48.83 17.87
CA PRO A 46 -40.45 49.16 18.43
C PRO A 46 -41.62 48.62 17.60
N HIS A 47 -41.35 48.20 16.38
CA HIS A 47 -42.33 47.65 15.44
C HIS A 47 -41.99 46.20 15.08
N LYS A 48 -41.88 45.30 16.07
CA LYS A 48 -41.64 43.85 15.85
C LYS A 48 -42.62 43.21 14.84
N ASN A 49 -43.79 43.81 14.65
CA ASN A 49 -44.83 43.35 13.73
C ASN A 49 -44.77 43.96 12.31
N VAL A 50 -43.84 44.87 12.00
CA VAL A 50 -43.84 45.60 10.70
C VAL A 50 -42.99 44.91 9.63
N PHE A 51 -41.95 44.14 10.00
CA PHE A 51 -41.12 43.40 9.04
C PHE A 51 -41.65 41.99 8.69
N SER A 52 -42.98 41.85 8.58
CA SER A 52 -43.74 40.63 8.24
C SER A 52 -44.14 39.75 9.44
N PRO A 53 -45.38 39.21 9.48
CA PRO A 53 -45.82 38.21 10.47
C PRO A 53 -45.04 36.87 10.42
N HIS A 54 -43.98 36.77 9.61
CA HIS A 54 -43.25 35.54 9.31
C HIS A 54 -41.75 35.67 9.61
N VAL A 55 -41.36 36.41 10.65
CA VAL A 55 -39.95 36.49 11.10
C VAL A 55 -39.36 35.09 11.36
N SER A 56 -40.17 34.14 11.82
CA SER A 56 -39.78 32.72 11.93
C SER A 56 -39.33 32.14 10.60
N ASP A 57 -40.05 32.42 9.50
CA ASP A 57 -39.69 31.93 8.16
C ASP A 57 -38.40 32.56 7.63
N LEU A 58 -38.07 33.79 8.04
CA LEU A 58 -36.80 34.42 7.66
C LEU A 58 -35.62 33.69 8.32
N PHE A 59 -35.74 33.32 9.59
CA PHE A 59 -34.72 32.56 10.31
C PHE A 59 -34.59 31.14 9.76
N GLU A 60 -35.70 30.46 9.47
CA GLU A 60 -35.69 29.14 8.82
C GLU A 60 -35.03 29.20 7.44
N ARG A 61 -35.35 30.19 6.60
CA ARG A 61 -34.68 30.39 5.30
C ARG A 61 -33.20 30.70 5.43
N MET A 62 -32.80 31.39 6.50
CA MET A 62 -31.39 31.68 6.75
C MET A 62 -30.66 30.41 7.21
N ILE A 63 -31.31 29.56 8.01
CA ILE A 63 -30.82 28.22 8.37
C ILE A 63 -30.68 27.35 7.11
N ASP A 64 -31.70 27.33 6.24
CA ASP A 64 -31.68 26.62 4.96
C ASP A 64 -30.53 27.12 4.07
N PHE A 65 -30.31 28.44 4.00
CA PHE A 65 -29.19 29.02 3.27
C PHE A 65 -27.82 28.59 3.83
N TYR A 66 -27.67 28.51 5.16
CA TYR A 66 -26.45 27.98 5.78
C TYR A 66 -26.27 26.49 5.51
N ILE A 67 -27.36 25.71 5.48
CA ILE A 67 -27.35 24.28 5.12
C ILE A 67 -26.96 24.09 3.64
N ASP A 68 -27.50 24.90 2.72
CA ASP A 68 -27.20 24.86 1.29
C ASP A 68 -25.73 25.22 1.01
N LEU A 69 -25.14 26.11 1.81
CA LEU A 69 -23.71 26.41 1.80
C LEU A 69 -22.85 25.33 2.49
N SER A 70 -23.45 24.22 2.92
CA SER A 70 -22.81 23.12 3.66
C SER A 70 -22.14 23.56 4.98
N LEU A 71 -22.59 24.66 5.57
CA LEU A 71 -22.08 25.14 6.85
C LEU A 71 -22.74 24.35 7.98
N VAL A 72 -21.92 23.56 8.67
CA VAL A 72 -22.38 22.70 9.77
C VAL A 72 -22.59 23.56 11.03
N PRO A 73 -23.75 23.47 11.72
CA PRO A 73 -23.95 24.15 12.99
C PRO A 73 -22.84 23.80 14.00
N ALA A 74 -22.34 24.79 14.74
CA ALA A 74 -21.21 24.61 15.65
C ALA A 74 -21.38 23.42 16.62
N LYS A 75 -22.59 23.22 17.13
CA LYS A 75 -22.91 22.07 17.99
C LYS A 75 -22.67 20.73 17.30
N LYS A 76 -23.14 20.59 16.04
CA LYS A 76 -22.97 19.36 15.24
C LYS A 76 -21.52 19.18 14.84
N HIS A 77 -20.79 20.26 14.58
CA HIS A 77 -19.35 20.22 14.33
C HIS A 77 -18.57 19.72 15.56
N ASP A 78 -18.88 20.22 16.75
CA ASP A 78 -18.24 19.79 18.00
C ASP A 78 -18.57 18.33 18.35
N GLU A 79 -19.80 17.89 18.10
CA GLU A 79 -20.20 16.48 18.22
C GLU A 79 -19.41 15.58 17.24
N LEU A 80 -19.27 16.01 15.98
CA LEU A 80 -18.48 15.29 14.98
C LEU A 80 -16.99 15.23 15.33
N LEU A 81 -16.42 16.31 15.89
CA LEU A 81 -15.04 16.31 16.37
C LEU A 81 -14.82 15.28 17.48
N ARG A 82 -15.69 15.25 18.50
CA ARG A 82 -15.59 14.26 19.58
C ARG A 82 -15.76 12.83 19.06
N ALA A 83 -16.69 12.61 18.14
CA ALA A 83 -16.90 11.30 17.52
C ALA A 83 -15.65 10.87 16.72
N ASN A 84 -15.02 11.80 15.99
CA ASN A 84 -13.80 11.53 15.24
C ASN A 84 -12.62 11.22 16.15
N GLU A 85 -12.44 11.96 17.26
CA GLU A 85 -11.41 11.69 18.27
C GLU A 85 -11.58 10.28 18.86
N ASN A 86 -12.82 9.89 19.21
CA ASN A 86 -13.12 8.56 19.70
C ASN A 86 -12.83 7.48 18.65
N LEU A 87 -13.19 7.71 17.38
CA LEU A 87 -12.89 6.79 16.30
C LEU A 87 -11.38 6.63 16.06
N GLN A 88 -10.61 7.71 16.15
CA GLN A 88 -9.14 7.66 16.06
C GLN A 88 -8.53 6.86 17.20
N PHE A 89 -9.03 7.05 18.43
CA PHE A 89 -8.61 6.26 19.58
C PHE A 89 -8.88 4.76 19.38
N VAL A 90 -10.12 4.39 19.00
CA VAL A 90 -10.51 2.99 18.76
C VAL A 90 -9.68 2.37 17.62
N ASN A 91 -9.46 3.11 16.54
CA ASN A 91 -8.64 2.63 15.43
C ASN A 91 -7.19 2.37 15.85
N THR A 92 -6.60 3.29 16.63
CA THR A 92 -5.24 3.14 17.16
C THR A 92 -5.14 1.89 18.06
N PHE A 93 -6.09 1.71 18.96
CA PHE A 93 -6.17 0.53 19.83
C PHE A 93 -6.29 -0.79 19.02
N LEU A 94 -7.10 -0.82 17.96
CA LEU A 94 -7.23 -1.99 17.09
C LEU A 94 -5.93 -2.29 16.33
N ILE A 95 -5.28 -1.26 15.79
CA ILE A 95 -3.98 -1.41 15.11
C ILE A 95 -2.93 -1.99 16.06
N GLU A 96 -2.85 -1.47 17.29
CA GLU A 96 -1.94 -1.99 18.32
C GLU A 96 -2.27 -3.45 18.67
N THR A 97 -3.55 -3.78 18.85
CA THR A 97 -3.99 -5.15 19.16
C THR A 97 -3.65 -6.12 18.04
N VAL A 98 -3.90 -5.76 16.78
CA VAL A 98 -3.55 -6.57 15.61
C VAL A 98 -2.03 -6.74 15.51
N THR A 99 -1.26 -5.70 15.78
CA THR A 99 0.20 -5.76 15.78
C THR A 99 0.72 -6.72 16.86
N GLN A 100 0.15 -6.67 18.07
CA GLN A 100 0.48 -7.60 19.16
C GLN A 100 0.06 -9.05 18.85
N LEU A 101 -1.10 -9.26 18.24
CA LEU A 101 -1.54 -10.60 17.84
C LEU A 101 -0.62 -11.17 16.75
N ASN A 102 -0.27 -10.36 15.75
CA ASN A 102 0.66 -10.78 14.71
C ASN A 102 2.03 -11.14 15.30
N SER A 103 2.58 -10.31 16.21
CA SER A 103 3.88 -10.62 16.82
C SER A 103 3.86 -11.91 17.64
N LYS A 104 2.77 -12.17 18.38
CA LYS A 104 2.56 -13.44 19.09
C LYS A 104 2.45 -14.62 18.14
N ILE A 105 1.65 -14.51 17.08
CA ILE A 105 1.50 -15.56 16.06
C ILE A 105 2.85 -15.84 15.39
N PHE A 106 3.64 -14.80 15.06
CA PHE A 106 4.97 -14.97 14.50
C PHE A 106 5.94 -15.64 15.47
N ALA A 107 5.91 -15.28 16.76
CA ALA A 107 6.73 -15.94 17.77
C ALA A 107 6.36 -17.42 17.94
N GLU A 108 5.08 -17.72 18.14
CA GLU A 108 4.58 -19.10 18.32
C GLU A 108 4.75 -19.97 17.08
N SER A 109 4.50 -19.41 15.89
CA SER A 109 4.70 -20.14 14.63
C SER A 109 6.19 -20.32 14.31
N GLY A 110 7.03 -19.33 14.62
CA GLY A 110 8.48 -19.42 14.47
C GLY A 110 9.09 -20.51 15.35
N GLU A 111 8.67 -20.61 16.61
CA GLU A 111 9.08 -21.67 17.53
C GLU A 111 8.72 -23.06 16.98
N ARG A 112 7.48 -23.25 16.53
CA ARG A 112 7.02 -24.53 15.94
C ARG A 112 7.77 -24.88 14.65
N VAL A 113 8.05 -23.90 13.80
CA VAL A 113 8.84 -24.13 12.57
C VAL A 113 10.28 -24.50 12.91
N ARG A 114 10.89 -23.87 13.93
CA ARG A 114 12.23 -24.22 14.41
C ARG A 114 12.28 -25.65 14.93
N GLU A 115 11.34 -26.05 15.78
CA GLU A 115 11.25 -27.42 16.32
C GLU A 115 11.05 -28.46 15.20
N ALA A 116 10.15 -28.17 14.24
CA ALA A 116 9.92 -29.05 13.10
C ALA A 116 11.18 -29.17 12.22
N TRP A 117 11.90 -28.07 12.02
CA TRP A 117 13.16 -28.06 11.27
C TRP A 117 14.26 -28.86 11.97
N GLU A 118 14.46 -28.67 13.28
CA GLU A 118 15.40 -29.44 14.09
C GLU A 118 15.09 -30.95 14.00
N SER A 119 13.82 -31.35 14.09
CA SER A 119 13.39 -32.75 13.92
C SER A 119 13.72 -33.31 12.53
N VAL A 120 13.55 -32.51 11.47
CA VAL A 120 13.89 -32.95 10.10
C VAL A 120 15.40 -33.09 9.92
N VAL A 121 16.19 -32.15 10.44
CA VAL A 121 17.65 -32.21 10.40
C VAL A 121 18.17 -33.43 11.18
N ASP A 122 17.63 -33.69 12.37
CA ASP A 122 18.00 -34.86 13.17
C ASP A 122 17.68 -36.18 12.45
N LYS A 123 16.50 -36.26 11.81
CA LYS A 123 16.14 -37.42 10.98
C LYS A 123 17.07 -37.58 9.79
N GLN A 124 17.45 -36.50 9.11
CA GLN A 124 18.43 -36.55 8.02
C GLN A 124 19.81 -36.98 8.51
N LEU A 125 20.28 -36.50 9.66
CA LEU A 125 21.55 -36.91 10.25
C LEU A 125 21.53 -38.38 10.66
N ALA A 126 20.43 -38.86 11.23
CA ALA A 126 20.26 -40.28 11.57
C ALA A 126 20.27 -41.16 10.32
N MET A 127 19.51 -40.78 9.29
CA MET A 127 19.47 -41.49 8.01
C MET A 127 20.84 -41.48 7.31
N ASN A 128 21.58 -40.37 7.36
CA ASN A 128 22.94 -40.28 6.82
C ASN A 128 23.92 -41.16 7.58
N LYS A 129 23.79 -41.26 8.91
CA LYS A 129 24.59 -42.19 9.74
C LYS A 129 24.28 -43.65 9.37
N GLU A 130 23.02 -43.99 9.15
CA GLU A 130 22.60 -45.33 8.73
C GLU A 130 23.11 -45.66 7.32
N MET A 131 22.99 -44.73 6.36
CA MET A 131 23.55 -44.90 5.02
C MET A 131 25.07 -45.06 5.06
N ALA A 132 25.78 -44.26 5.84
CA ALA A 132 27.22 -44.38 6.00
C ALA A 132 27.59 -45.74 6.61
N LYS A 133 26.84 -46.21 7.63
CA LYS A 133 27.04 -47.52 8.23
C LYS A 133 26.81 -48.65 7.22
N ASN A 134 25.69 -48.61 6.48
CA ASN A 134 25.39 -49.59 5.44
C ASN A 134 26.45 -49.59 4.33
N PHE A 135 26.96 -48.42 3.95
CA PHE A 135 28.05 -48.28 3.01
C PHE A 135 29.33 -48.94 3.54
N PHE A 136 29.76 -48.62 4.77
CA PHE A 136 30.94 -49.26 5.37
C PHE A 136 30.76 -50.78 5.55
N ASP A 137 29.55 -51.24 5.92
CA ASP A 137 29.24 -52.65 6.07
C ASP A 137 29.31 -53.39 4.72
N LEU A 138 28.83 -52.78 3.62
CA LEU A 138 28.99 -53.32 2.26
C LEU A 138 30.47 -53.40 1.84
N PHE A 139 31.27 -52.39 2.15
CA PHE A 139 32.71 -52.43 1.88
C PHE A 139 33.47 -53.45 2.75
N ARG A 140 32.98 -53.72 3.96
CA ARG A 140 33.53 -54.73 4.87
C ARG A 140 33.15 -56.14 4.44
N GLN A 141 31.96 -56.34 3.89
CA GLN A 141 31.49 -57.61 3.33
C GLN A 141 32.10 -57.91 1.95
N ASN A 142 32.37 -56.90 1.13
CA ASN A 142 32.98 -57.05 -0.20
C ASN A 142 34.52 -57.10 -0.18
N GLY A 143 35.13 -57.32 0.99
CA GLY A 143 36.56 -57.65 1.11
C GLY A 143 36.95 -58.98 0.43
N THR A 144 35.98 -59.74 -0.06
CA THR A 144 36.21 -60.84 -1.01
C THR A 144 35.25 -60.71 -2.20
N SER A 145 35.84 -60.55 -3.38
CA SER A 145 35.27 -60.75 -4.73
C SER A 145 34.82 -59.52 -5.55
N THR A 146 35.66 -59.29 -6.57
CA THR A 146 35.39 -58.90 -7.98
C THR A 146 34.65 -57.59 -8.31
N CYS A 147 35.46 -56.70 -8.87
CA CYS A 147 35.18 -55.56 -9.74
C CYS A 147 34.12 -55.82 -10.83
N GLY A 148 33.08 -54.97 -10.86
CA GLY A 148 32.13 -54.84 -11.96
C GLY A 148 31.81 -53.37 -12.20
N LYS A 149 32.27 -52.84 -13.35
CA LYS A 149 32.06 -51.44 -13.77
C LYS A 149 30.63 -51.24 -14.27
N GLY A 150 29.82 -50.50 -13.51
CA GLY A 150 28.61 -49.83 -13.99
C GLY A 150 28.80 -48.32 -13.89
N ILE A 151 29.13 -47.66 -15.01
CA ILE A 151 29.21 -46.19 -15.07
C ILE A 151 27.79 -45.69 -15.30
N GLU A 152 27.08 -45.38 -14.22
CA GLU A 152 25.89 -44.53 -14.28
C GLU A 152 26.33 -43.11 -14.69
N LYS A 153 25.76 -42.61 -15.77
CA LYS A 153 25.98 -41.22 -16.19
C LYS A 153 25.35 -40.29 -15.14
N PRO A 154 26.07 -39.28 -14.63
CA PRO A 154 25.49 -38.35 -13.67
C PRO A 154 24.43 -37.49 -14.36
N PHE A 155 23.24 -37.43 -13.77
CA PHE A 155 22.17 -36.50 -14.10
C PHE A 155 22.71 -35.05 -13.99
N ARG A 156 23.16 -34.46 -15.10
CA ARG A 156 23.60 -33.06 -15.17
C ARG A 156 22.40 -32.14 -15.39
N ASN A 157 21.57 -31.97 -14.38
CA ASN A 157 20.78 -30.74 -14.25
C ASN A 157 21.65 -29.70 -13.54
N MET A 158 22.64 -29.16 -14.25
CA MET A 158 23.40 -28.02 -13.73
C MET A 158 22.49 -26.80 -13.77
N GLU A 159 22.02 -26.38 -12.59
CA GLU A 159 21.43 -25.06 -12.37
C GLU A 159 22.43 -24.00 -12.88
N ARG A 160 22.05 -23.28 -13.94
CA ARG A 160 22.90 -22.26 -14.56
C ARG A 160 22.73 -20.89 -13.92
N ARG A 161 21.71 -20.71 -13.07
CA ARG A 161 21.43 -19.44 -12.42
C ARG A 161 22.47 -19.16 -11.35
N ARG A 162 23.03 -17.95 -11.38
CA ARG A 162 23.94 -17.45 -10.34
C ARG A 162 23.20 -17.05 -9.06
N GLU A 163 21.92 -16.72 -9.19
CA GLU A 163 21.09 -16.18 -8.12
C GLU A 163 19.82 -17.01 -7.92
N ILE A 164 19.40 -17.10 -6.66
CA ILE A 164 18.11 -17.65 -6.27
C ILE A 164 17.03 -16.63 -6.68
N ARG A 165 15.94 -17.12 -7.27
CA ARG A 165 14.77 -16.29 -7.60
C ARG A 165 13.64 -16.54 -6.62
N GLN A 166 13.11 -15.48 -6.03
CA GLN A 166 11.90 -15.55 -5.23
C GLN A 166 10.67 -15.54 -6.16
N LYS A 167 9.78 -16.52 -5.98
CA LYS A 167 8.48 -16.51 -6.66
C LYS A 167 7.59 -15.45 -6.03
N CYS A 168 7.02 -14.59 -6.85
CA CYS A 168 6.12 -13.52 -6.43
C CYS A 168 5.12 -13.25 -7.56
N ALA A 169 3.93 -12.76 -7.21
CA ALA A 169 2.90 -12.42 -8.17
C ALA A 169 2.31 -11.07 -7.78
N PHE A 170 2.80 -10.00 -8.41
CA PHE A 170 2.27 -8.65 -8.18
C PHE A 170 2.17 -7.88 -9.50
N PRO A 171 1.15 -7.01 -9.63
CA PRO A 171 0.99 -6.18 -10.81
C PRO A 171 2.11 -5.16 -10.91
N VAL A 172 2.51 -4.84 -12.14
CA VAL A 172 3.52 -3.83 -12.44
C VAL A 172 3.13 -3.04 -13.67
N GLU A 173 3.41 -1.74 -13.63
CA GLU A 173 3.31 -0.82 -14.75
C GLU A 173 4.72 -0.44 -15.20
N PHE A 174 4.93 -0.47 -16.51
CA PHE A 174 6.24 -0.21 -17.09
C PHE A 174 6.11 0.47 -18.46
N ASN A 175 7.13 1.25 -18.81
CA ASN A 175 7.22 1.95 -20.08
C ASN A 175 8.31 1.32 -20.95
N PRO A 176 7.97 0.80 -22.14
CA PRO A 176 8.97 0.44 -23.13
C PRO A 176 9.59 1.72 -23.70
N TYR A 177 10.92 1.82 -23.71
CA TYR A 177 11.63 3.06 -24.08
C TYR A 177 11.26 3.57 -25.49
N GLU A 178 10.98 2.65 -26.42
CA GLU A 178 10.58 2.97 -27.81
C GLU A 178 9.18 3.59 -27.93
N ALA A 179 8.34 3.51 -26.90
CA ALA A 179 7.01 4.11 -26.87
C ALA A 179 6.82 4.88 -25.56
N ALA A 180 7.61 5.94 -25.39
CA ALA A 180 7.71 6.75 -24.19
C ALA A 180 6.37 7.23 -23.59
N ASP A 181 5.30 7.29 -24.39
CA ASP A 181 3.96 7.71 -23.95
C ASP A 181 2.97 6.57 -23.69
N LYS A 182 3.40 5.30 -23.76
CA LYS A 182 2.52 4.13 -23.56
C LYS A 182 2.93 3.32 -22.35
N THR A 183 2.19 3.49 -21.26
CA THR A 183 2.29 2.63 -20.08
C THR A 183 1.67 1.26 -20.38
N ALA A 184 2.48 0.22 -20.23
CA ALA A 184 2.06 -1.17 -20.33
C ALA A 184 1.88 -1.77 -18.94
N LYS A 185 1.01 -2.78 -18.85
CA LYS A 185 0.74 -3.51 -17.62
C LYS A 185 1.27 -4.93 -17.72
N GLY A 186 1.69 -5.48 -16.59
CA GLY A 186 2.13 -6.85 -16.48
C GLY A 186 2.04 -7.38 -15.06
N VAL A 187 2.43 -8.64 -14.90
CA VAL A 187 2.56 -9.32 -13.60
C VAL A 187 3.97 -9.85 -13.48
N VAL A 188 4.68 -9.46 -12.42
CA VAL A 188 5.97 -10.07 -12.09
C VAL A 188 5.71 -11.48 -11.58
N LEU A 189 6.42 -12.48 -12.12
CA LEU A 189 6.29 -13.91 -11.75
C LEU A 189 7.41 -14.37 -10.81
N ASN A 190 8.58 -13.74 -10.91
CA ASN A 190 9.71 -13.96 -10.01
C ASN A 190 10.71 -12.81 -10.12
N VAL A 191 11.48 -12.62 -9.05
CA VAL A 191 12.50 -11.59 -8.91
C VAL A 191 13.78 -12.17 -8.30
N SER A 192 14.93 -11.62 -8.68
CA SER A 192 16.23 -11.73 -8.00
C SER A 192 16.89 -10.36 -7.94
N ASP A 193 18.10 -10.31 -7.37
CA ASP A 193 18.84 -9.05 -7.22
C ASP A 193 19.22 -8.42 -8.57
N SER A 194 19.51 -9.25 -9.58
CA SER A 194 19.92 -8.80 -10.92
C SER A 194 18.81 -8.80 -11.98
N GLY A 195 17.61 -9.29 -11.69
CA GLY A 195 16.58 -9.37 -12.72
C GLY A 195 15.23 -9.91 -12.28
N LEU A 196 14.31 -9.93 -13.22
CA LEU A 196 12.92 -10.30 -12.98
C LEU A 196 12.30 -10.96 -14.21
N CYS A 197 11.16 -11.62 -14.00
CA CYS A 197 10.34 -12.20 -15.05
C CYS A 197 8.97 -11.53 -15.02
N ILE A 198 8.56 -10.93 -16.14
CA ILE A 198 7.24 -10.29 -16.29
C ILE A 198 6.42 -11.06 -17.32
N ASN A 199 5.18 -11.34 -16.97
CA ASN A 199 4.13 -11.63 -17.94
C ASN A 199 3.46 -10.32 -18.35
N SER A 200 3.60 -9.90 -19.61
CA SER A 200 3.11 -8.61 -20.09
C SER A 200 1.93 -8.77 -21.05
N SER A 201 1.07 -7.76 -21.12
CA SER A 201 0.05 -7.63 -22.16
C SER A 201 0.61 -7.27 -23.55
N ILE A 202 1.86 -6.81 -23.64
CA ILE A 202 2.51 -6.44 -24.90
C ILE A 202 3.68 -7.36 -25.22
N SER A 203 3.97 -7.52 -26.52
CA SER A 203 5.16 -8.24 -26.97
C SER A 203 6.40 -7.37 -26.79
N LEU A 204 7.43 -7.95 -26.16
CA LEU A 204 8.72 -7.30 -25.95
C LEU A 204 9.82 -8.00 -26.74
N ASN A 205 10.68 -7.21 -27.37
CA ASN A 205 11.79 -7.69 -28.17
C ASN A 205 13.05 -7.89 -27.34
N LYS A 206 13.86 -8.89 -27.68
CA LYS A 206 15.17 -9.08 -27.05
C LYS A 206 16.06 -7.84 -27.29
N GLY A 207 16.69 -7.34 -26.23
CA GLY A 207 17.51 -6.13 -26.26
C GLY A 207 16.73 -4.84 -26.01
N GLN A 208 15.40 -4.89 -25.96
CA GLN A 208 14.57 -3.72 -25.66
C GLN A 208 14.71 -3.31 -24.19
N GLU A 209 14.82 -2.01 -23.93
CA GLU A 209 14.82 -1.46 -22.58
C GLU A 209 13.39 -1.14 -22.11
N ILE A 210 13.11 -1.51 -20.86
CA ILE A 210 11.86 -1.21 -20.17
C ILE A 210 12.15 -0.51 -18.85
N ARG A 211 11.30 0.45 -18.48
CA ARG A 211 11.37 1.15 -17.20
C ARG A 211 10.17 0.82 -16.33
N ILE A 212 10.38 0.26 -15.15
CA ILE A 212 9.33 -0.06 -14.18
C ILE A 212 9.02 1.20 -13.35
N GLU A 213 7.74 1.58 -13.29
CA GLU A 213 7.28 2.77 -12.56
C GLU A 213 6.68 2.44 -11.20
N SER A 214 5.96 1.32 -11.09
CA SER A 214 5.06 1.07 -9.95
C SER A 214 5.44 -0.13 -9.07
N CYS A 215 6.74 -0.32 -8.78
CA CYS A 215 7.16 -1.36 -7.82
C CYS A 215 8.05 -0.81 -6.69
N PRO A 216 7.52 -0.69 -5.45
CA PRO A 216 8.30 -0.18 -4.31
C PRO A 216 9.43 -1.11 -3.87
N SER A 217 9.41 -2.38 -4.28
CA SER A 217 10.35 -3.40 -3.83
C SER A 217 11.56 -3.60 -4.74
N ILE A 218 11.59 -3.00 -5.93
CA ILE A 218 12.65 -3.20 -6.92
C ILE A 218 13.55 -1.97 -6.93
N ARG A 219 14.82 -2.13 -6.54
CA ARG A 219 15.81 -1.03 -6.49
C ARG A 219 16.17 -0.49 -7.88
N HIS A 220 16.18 -1.37 -8.89
CA HIS A 220 16.50 -1.02 -10.27
C HIS A 220 15.22 -0.63 -11.01
N GLN A 221 15.21 0.54 -11.65
CA GLN A 221 14.05 1.00 -12.42
C GLN A 221 14.11 0.60 -13.90
N THR A 222 15.30 0.34 -14.45
CA THR A 222 15.49 0.06 -15.89
C THR A 222 16.03 -1.36 -16.09
N PHE A 223 15.45 -2.08 -17.04
CA PHE A 223 15.83 -3.46 -17.38
C PHE A 223 15.90 -3.65 -18.89
N THR A 224 16.82 -4.50 -19.33
CA THR A 224 16.91 -4.93 -20.74
C THR A 224 16.34 -6.33 -20.90
N VAL A 225 15.45 -6.52 -21.87
CA VAL A 225 14.80 -7.81 -22.15
C VAL A 225 15.84 -8.81 -22.67
N GLN A 226 16.13 -9.84 -21.87
CA GLN A 226 17.12 -10.88 -22.23
C GLN A 226 16.53 -11.98 -23.12
N TRP A 227 15.26 -12.32 -22.89
CA TRP A 227 14.51 -13.31 -23.65
C TRP A 227 13.01 -13.02 -23.48
N SER A 228 12.22 -13.38 -24.49
CA SER A 228 10.77 -13.37 -24.44
C SER A 228 10.24 -14.71 -24.94
N SER A 229 9.14 -15.17 -24.35
CA SER A 229 8.45 -16.39 -24.75
C SER A 229 6.96 -16.12 -24.78
N VAL A 230 6.30 -16.51 -25.87
CA VAL A 230 4.86 -16.37 -25.99
C VAL A 230 4.21 -17.53 -25.26
N PHE A 231 3.61 -17.25 -24.10
CA PHE A 231 2.75 -18.21 -23.44
C PHE A 231 1.44 -18.32 -24.23
N LYS A 232 1.27 -19.41 -24.99
CA LYS A 232 -0.03 -19.76 -25.55
C LYS A 232 -0.90 -20.28 -24.41
N THR A 233 -1.71 -19.43 -23.79
CA THR A 233 -2.81 -19.90 -22.95
C THR A 233 -3.83 -20.57 -23.87
N GLY A 234 -3.78 -21.90 -23.94
CA GLY A 234 -4.79 -22.72 -24.59
C GLY A 234 -6.09 -22.65 -23.80
N LEU A 235 -6.86 -21.59 -24.01
CA LEU A 235 -8.29 -21.60 -23.75
C LEU A 235 -8.95 -21.89 -25.10
N SER A 236 -9.08 -23.17 -25.41
CA SER A 236 -10.11 -23.62 -26.35
C SER A 236 -11.46 -23.30 -25.71
N ALA A 237 -12.27 -22.52 -26.43
CA ALA A 237 -13.67 -22.25 -26.07
C ALA A 237 -14.49 -23.54 -25.95
#